data_AF-A0A7C2BG14-F1
#
_entry.id   AF-A0A7C2BG14-F1
#
_cell.length_a   1.000
_cell.length_b   1.000
_cell.length_c   1.000
_cell.angle_alpha   90.00
_cell.angle_beta   90.00
_cell.angle_gamma   90.00
#
_symmetry.space_group_name_H-M   'P 1'
#
loop_
_entity.id
_entity.type
_entity.pdbx_description
1 polymer ?
#
loop_
_entity_poly.entity_id
_entity_poly.type
_entity_poly.pdbx_seq_one_letter_code
_entity_poly.pdbx_strand_id
1 'polypeptide(L)'
;MNHAKSYLKTSGLCFVLLTFLSGCAKDYSMNPQPNGEKVEIVIKMPEELELTPLRVMYRSAICRSVVHDGDGRPESLEGYNGYGLELTKRGATEFYEARLFIDGGGRCKWRLSNVVFSINYRIPSRFGESVTQGIGGTVIVEFDGNDAQLSVGRTRNVVGPDLIMVKNYYPWLSEKFIGGYARRANLSSEGGGYLTFKAREARRIYFEPVLHSDVVVTSVSPKKHIIGDFIQFYYPDGTVESNGQSVPNFTKMQKMRLAAEAKK
;
A
#
# COMPACT_ATOMS: atom_id res chain seq x y z
N MET A 1 40.64 75.69 2.03
CA MET A 1 40.16 77.08 1.97
C MET A 1 38.94 77.11 1.07
N ASN A 2 37.74 77.19 1.67
CA ASN A 2 36.48 77.78 1.19
C ASN A 2 35.92 77.28 -0.18
N HIS A 3 34.64 76.97 -0.39
CA HIS A 3 33.39 77.41 0.21
C HIS A 3 32.29 76.38 -0.09
N ALA A 4 31.38 76.20 0.87
CA ALA A 4 30.08 75.59 0.65
C ALA A 4 29.21 76.41 -0.32
N LYS A 5 28.36 75.74 -1.11
CA LYS A 5 27.04 76.25 -1.51
C LYS A 5 26.07 75.08 -1.70
N SER A 6 25.12 75.00 -0.78
CA SER A 6 23.91 74.20 -0.84
C SER A 6 23.01 74.73 -1.95
N TYR A 7 22.45 73.84 -2.78
CA TYR A 7 21.21 74.09 -3.50
C TYR A 7 20.24 72.93 -3.27
N LEU A 8 19.16 73.28 -2.58
CA LEU A 8 17.98 72.48 -2.33
C LEU A 8 17.23 72.27 -3.66
N LYS A 9 17.03 71.03 -4.09
CA LYS A 9 15.95 70.66 -5.02
C LYS A 9 15.30 69.37 -4.54
N THR A 10 14.12 69.54 -3.97
CA THR A 10 13.04 68.56 -3.83
C THR A 10 12.91 67.71 -5.09
N SER A 11 13.06 66.39 -4.96
CA SER A 11 12.51 65.45 -5.94
C SER A 11 12.24 64.10 -5.29
N GLY A 12 10.96 63.80 -5.15
CA GLY A 12 10.39 62.47 -5.38
C GLY A 12 10.96 61.31 -4.58
N LEU A 13 10.37 61.10 -3.41
CA LEU A 13 10.29 59.81 -2.74
C LEU A 13 9.74 58.75 -3.73
N CYS A 14 10.61 58.01 -4.41
CA CYS A 14 10.19 56.82 -5.17
C CYS A 14 10.27 55.62 -4.23
N PHE A 15 9.23 55.50 -3.39
CA PHE A 15 8.99 54.30 -2.58
C PHE A 15 8.64 53.18 -3.56
N VAL A 16 9.62 52.34 -3.90
CA VAL A 16 9.38 51.13 -4.69
C VAL A 16 8.48 50.23 -3.85
N LEU A 17 7.18 50.24 -4.15
CA LEU A 17 6.22 49.27 -3.64
C LEU A 17 6.59 47.91 -4.25
N LEU A 18 7.44 47.15 -3.55
CA LEU A 18 7.55 45.71 -3.75
C LEU A 18 6.22 45.09 -3.33
N THR A 19 5.24 45.08 -4.23
CA THR A 19 4.07 44.24 -4.09
C THR A 19 4.57 42.80 -4.17
N PHE A 20 4.78 42.18 -3.01
CA PHE A 20 4.85 40.74 -2.92
C PHE A 20 3.53 40.21 -3.48
N LEU A 21 3.57 39.73 -4.73
CA LEU A 21 2.54 38.85 -5.27
C LEU A 21 2.62 37.55 -4.46
N SER A 22 2.05 37.56 -3.26
CA SER A 22 1.61 36.34 -2.62
C SER A 22 0.49 35.80 -3.51
N GLY A 23 0.86 35.03 -4.53
CA GLY A 23 -0.09 34.15 -5.20
C GLY A 23 -0.86 33.42 -4.10
N CYS A 24 -2.19 33.46 -4.15
CA CYS A 24 -3.03 32.76 -3.18
C CYS A 24 -2.64 31.28 -3.20
N ALA A 25 -1.76 30.87 -2.29
CA ALA A 25 -1.46 29.47 -2.08
C ALA A 25 -2.77 28.84 -1.62
N LYS A 26 -3.37 28.01 -2.49
CA LYS A 26 -4.58 27.28 -2.15
C LYS A 26 -4.23 26.39 -0.97
N ASP A 27 -4.96 26.54 0.13
CA ASP A 27 -4.71 25.78 1.34
C ASP A 27 -5.25 24.36 1.16
N TYR A 28 -4.32 23.41 1.06
CA TYR A 28 -4.57 21.98 0.89
C TYR A 28 -4.59 21.21 2.21
N SER A 29 -4.54 21.89 3.36
CA SER A 29 -4.56 21.23 4.66
C SER A 29 -5.87 20.46 4.89
N MET A 30 -5.77 19.38 5.66
CA MET A 30 -6.91 18.67 6.21
C MET A 30 -7.31 19.31 7.53
N ASN A 31 -8.60 19.38 7.80
CA ASN A 31 -9.15 19.83 9.08
C ASN A 31 -10.42 19.01 9.38
N PRO A 32 -10.26 17.72 9.72
CA PRO A 32 -11.40 16.87 10.02
C PRO A 32 -12.10 17.33 11.30
N GLN A 33 -13.42 17.20 11.35
CA GLN A 33 -14.17 17.48 12.58
C GLN A 33 -13.79 16.46 13.67
N PRO A 34 -13.49 16.86 14.92
CA PRO A 34 -13.05 15.91 15.96
C PRO A 34 -14.01 14.73 16.16
N ASN A 35 -15.31 15.02 16.05
CA ASN A 35 -16.43 14.10 16.23
C ASN A 35 -16.85 13.42 14.92
N GLY A 36 -16.12 13.66 13.84
CA GLY A 36 -16.41 13.13 12.51
C GLY A 36 -16.35 11.60 12.49
N GLU A 37 -17.13 11.04 11.56
CA GLU A 37 -17.17 9.61 11.30
C GLU A 37 -15.78 9.08 10.90
N LYS A 38 -15.44 7.90 11.41
CA LYS A 38 -14.14 7.26 11.21
C LYS A 38 -14.29 5.84 10.70
N VAL A 39 -13.30 5.39 9.94
CA VAL A 39 -13.04 3.98 9.69
C VAL A 39 -12.04 3.50 10.73
N GLU A 40 -12.39 2.43 11.42
CA GLU A 40 -11.51 1.70 12.32
C GLU A 40 -10.89 0.51 11.58
N ILE A 41 -9.57 0.42 11.66
CA ILE A 41 -8.78 -0.64 11.04
C ILE A 41 -8.09 -1.39 12.16
N VAL A 42 -8.36 -2.70 12.26
CA VAL A 42 -7.74 -3.62 13.20
C VAL A 42 -7.03 -4.71 12.42
N ILE A 43 -5.76 -4.94 12.72
CA ILE A 43 -4.95 -5.97 12.10
C ILE A 43 -4.38 -6.87 13.18
N LYS A 44 -4.68 -8.17 13.10
CA LYS A 44 -4.08 -9.19 13.97
C LYS A 44 -2.86 -9.78 13.26
N MET A 45 -1.65 -9.48 13.73
CA MET A 45 -0.41 -9.79 13.02
C MET A 45 0.34 -10.97 13.65
N PRO A 46 0.63 -12.05 12.89
CA PRO A 46 1.53 -13.12 13.34
C PRO A 46 2.94 -12.59 13.65
N GLU A 47 3.62 -13.22 14.60
CA GLU A 47 4.94 -12.77 15.08
C GLU A 47 6.03 -12.79 13.98
N GLU A 48 5.91 -13.70 13.01
CA GLU A 48 6.84 -13.83 11.90
C GLU A 48 6.69 -12.77 10.81
N LEU A 49 5.55 -12.06 10.82
CA LEU A 49 5.19 -11.09 9.81
C LEU A 49 5.32 -9.66 10.34
N GLU A 50 5.45 -8.73 9.41
CA GLU A 50 5.43 -7.30 9.68
C GLU A 50 4.52 -6.59 8.68
N LEU A 51 4.06 -5.41 9.08
CA LEU A 51 3.14 -4.57 8.33
C LEU A 51 3.90 -3.37 7.77
N THR A 52 3.67 -3.04 6.50
CA THR A 52 4.09 -1.74 5.97
C THR A 52 3.16 -0.63 6.48
N PRO A 53 3.64 0.62 6.62
CA PRO A 53 2.77 1.72 7.01
C PRO A 53 1.55 1.83 6.07
N LEU A 54 0.39 2.19 6.61
CA LEU A 54 -0.79 2.41 5.78
C LEU A 54 -0.51 3.55 4.82
N ARG A 55 -0.66 3.31 3.52
CA ARG A 55 -0.73 4.38 2.53
C ARG A 55 -2.18 4.83 2.43
N VAL A 56 -2.47 5.96 3.04
CA VAL A 56 -3.80 6.55 3.10
C VAL A 56 -3.91 7.58 1.99
N MET A 57 -5.05 7.60 1.30
CA MET A 57 -5.34 8.58 0.26
C MET A 57 -6.68 9.27 0.51
N TYR A 58 -6.66 10.60 0.41
CA TYR A 58 -7.86 11.43 0.30
C TYR A 58 -7.94 12.06 -1.08
N ARG A 59 -9.16 12.30 -1.56
CA ARG A 59 -9.45 12.99 -2.82
C ARG A 59 -10.36 14.19 -2.63
N SER A 60 -10.31 15.12 -3.57
CA SER A 60 -11.13 16.33 -3.59
C SER A 60 -11.54 16.74 -5.00
N ALA A 61 -12.85 16.87 -5.20
CA ALA A 61 -13.40 17.49 -6.40
C ALA A 61 -13.23 19.03 -6.45
N ILE A 62 -12.95 19.68 -5.30
CA ILE A 62 -12.79 21.14 -5.17
C ILE A 62 -11.36 21.57 -5.45
N CYS A 63 -10.41 20.87 -4.83
CA CYS A 63 -9.00 21.08 -5.01
C CYS A 63 -8.54 20.15 -6.10
N ARG A 64 -8.87 20.49 -7.35
CA ARG A 64 -8.50 19.72 -8.54
C ARG A 64 -7.00 19.80 -8.83
N SER A 65 -6.45 18.74 -9.39
CA SER A 65 -5.09 18.70 -9.93
C SER A 65 -5.14 18.78 -11.45
N VAL A 66 -4.14 19.41 -12.06
CA VAL A 66 -3.98 19.44 -13.52
C VAL A 66 -2.84 18.51 -13.88
N VAL A 67 -3.13 17.53 -14.72
CA VAL A 67 -2.14 16.66 -15.37
C VAL A 67 -2.12 16.99 -16.86
N HIS A 68 -1.13 16.49 -17.58
CA HIS A 68 -1.08 16.63 -19.04
C HIS A 68 -1.13 15.25 -19.66
N ASP A 69 -1.93 15.10 -20.71
CA ASP A 69 -2.03 13.85 -21.46
C ASP A 69 -0.78 13.61 -22.32
N GLY A 70 -0.77 12.52 -23.10
CA GLY A 70 0.34 12.17 -23.98
C GLY A 70 0.62 13.20 -25.09
N ASP A 71 -0.37 14.04 -25.41
CA ASP A 71 -0.28 15.14 -26.39
C ASP A 71 0.07 16.48 -25.71
N GLY A 72 0.28 16.49 -24.38
CA GLY A 72 0.58 17.69 -23.61
C GLY A 72 -0.63 18.59 -23.35
N ARG A 73 -1.87 18.11 -23.56
CA ARG A 73 -3.08 18.87 -23.26
C ARG A 73 -3.41 18.76 -21.76
N PRO A 74 -3.81 19.86 -21.12
CA PRO A 74 -4.15 19.84 -19.70
C PRO A 74 -5.46 19.07 -19.49
N GLU A 75 -5.41 18.07 -18.61
CA GLU A 75 -6.56 17.36 -18.10
C GLU A 75 -6.72 17.66 -16.60
N SER A 76 -7.94 17.99 -16.19
CA SER A 76 -8.24 18.29 -14.80
C SER A 76 -8.81 17.06 -14.10
N LEU A 77 -8.13 16.57 -13.07
CA LEU A 77 -8.54 15.45 -12.23
C LEU A 77 -8.94 15.94 -10.83
N GLU A 78 -9.63 15.09 -10.06
CA GLU A 78 -9.74 15.31 -8.61
C GLU A 78 -8.34 15.39 -8.01
N GLY A 79 -8.11 16.37 -7.13
CA GLY A 79 -6.83 16.41 -6.43
C GLY A 79 -6.77 15.34 -5.36
N TYR A 80 -5.55 15.10 -4.91
CA TYR A 80 -5.22 14.02 -4.01
C TYR A 80 -4.36 14.52 -2.86
N ASN A 81 -4.51 13.89 -1.70
CA ASN A 81 -3.70 14.13 -0.51
C ASN A 81 -3.42 12.79 0.16
N GLY A 82 -2.20 12.28 -0.03
CA GLY A 82 -1.78 10.97 0.44
C GLY A 82 -0.66 11.06 1.47
N TYR A 83 -0.69 10.18 2.46
CA TYR A 83 0.33 10.10 3.51
C TYR A 83 0.49 8.66 4.04
N GLY A 84 1.64 8.41 4.68
CA GLY A 84 1.90 7.18 5.42
C GLY A 84 1.41 7.28 6.86
N LEU A 85 0.77 6.24 7.38
CA LEU A 85 0.34 6.14 8.77
C LEU A 85 0.82 4.83 9.40
N GLU A 86 1.62 4.94 10.44
CA GLU A 86 1.98 3.81 11.30
C GLU A 86 0.78 3.41 12.16
N LEU A 87 0.52 2.11 12.28
CA LEU A 87 -0.51 1.62 13.18
C LEU A 87 0.01 1.56 14.61
N THR A 88 -0.88 1.83 15.56
CA THR A 88 -0.56 1.71 16.97
C THR A 88 -0.73 0.27 17.41
N LYS A 89 0.32 -0.32 17.98
CA LYS A 89 0.24 -1.66 18.58
C LYS A 89 -0.54 -1.60 19.89
N ARG A 90 -1.51 -2.49 20.08
CA ARG A 90 -2.30 -2.60 21.32
C ARG A 90 -1.46 -3.29 22.39
N GLY A 91 -0.69 -2.52 23.14
CA GLY A 91 0.16 -3.02 24.22
C GLY A 91 1.09 -4.16 23.77
N ALA A 92 1.14 -5.25 24.54
CA ALA A 92 1.92 -6.45 24.22
C ALA A 92 1.15 -7.48 23.36
N THR A 93 0.04 -7.10 22.73
CA THR A 93 -0.77 -8.03 21.92
C THR A 93 -0.32 -8.06 20.45
N GLU A 94 -0.85 -9.00 19.69
CA GLU A 94 -0.70 -9.14 18.23
C GLU A 94 -1.55 -8.13 17.42
N PHE A 95 -2.33 -7.26 18.08
CA PHE A 95 -3.24 -6.34 17.41
C PHE A 95 -2.61 -4.97 17.13
N TYR A 96 -2.86 -4.46 15.92
CA TYR A 96 -2.47 -3.14 15.43
C TYR A 96 -3.72 -2.38 15.01
N GLU A 97 -3.76 -1.08 15.33
CA GLU A 97 -4.94 -0.25 15.14
C GLU A 97 -4.64 1.09 14.47
N ALA A 98 -5.58 1.53 13.65
CA ALA A 98 -5.65 2.89 13.14
C ALA A 98 -7.10 3.36 13.04
N ARG A 99 -7.30 4.67 13.14
CA ARG A 99 -8.58 5.32 12.92
C ARG A 99 -8.40 6.45 11.92
N LEU A 100 -9.21 6.46 10.87
CA LEU A 100 -9.13 7.43 9.77
C LEU A 100 -10.45 8.16 9.65
N PHE A 101 -10.44 9.47 9.53
CA PHE A 101 -11.66 10.23 9.25
C PHE A 101 -12.15 9.96 7.82
N ILE A 102 -13.46 9.83 7.65
CA ILE A 102 -14.03 9.71 6.29
C ILE A 102 -14.08 11.08 5.63
N ASP A 103 -14.43 12.10 6.44
CA ASP A 103 -14.34 13.50 6.07
C ASP A 103 -13.04 14.10 6.61
N GLY A 104 -12.04 14.24 5.74
CA GLY A 104 -10.78 14.91 6.04
C GLY A 104 -10.94 16.44 6.14
N GLY A 105 -12.08 16.98 5.74
CA GLY A 105 -12.44 18.39 5.91
C GLY A 105 -11.48 19.33 5.20
N GLY A 106 -11.23 20.48 5.84
CA GLY A 106 -10.44 21.58 5.25
C GLY A 106 -11.15 22.28 4.08
N ARG A 107 -10.48 23.26 3.48
CA ARG A 107 -11.04 24.05 2.36
C ARG A 107 -11.26 23.22 1.11
N CYS A 108 -10.52 22.13 0.96
CA CYS A 108 -10.66 21.18 -0.13
C CYS A 108 -11.79 20.16 0.09
N LYS A 109 -12.41 20.08 1.28
CA LYS A 109 -13.38 19.03 1.62
C LYS A 109 -12.85 17.63 1.26
N TRP A 110 -11.66 17.33 1.77
CA TRP A 110 -10.98 16.05 1.52
C TRP A 110 -11.86 14.88 1.96
N ARG A 111 -11.95 13.84 1.14
CA ARG A 111 -12.69 12.60 1.44
C ARG A 111 -11.77 11.40 1.33
N LEU A 112 -11.87 10.47 2.29
CA LEU A 112 -11.10 9.23 2.26
C LEU A 112 -11.45 8.46 0.98
N SER A 113 -10.42 8.15 0.19
CA SER A 113 -10.57 7.47 -1.11
C SER A 113 -10.14 6.02 -1.01
N ASN A 114 -8.93 5.76 -0.52
CA ASN A 114 -8.44 4.40 -0.37
C ASN A 114 -7.36 4.28 0.71
N VAL A 115 -7.17 3.06 1.20
CA VAL A 115 -6.04 2.67 2.06
C VAL A 115 -5.36 1.46 1.44
N VAL A 116 -4.03 1.47 1.41
CA VAL A 116 -3.20 0.35 0.97
C VAL A 116 -2.21 -0.04 2.05
N PHE A 117 -2.10 -1.33 2.32
CA PHE A 117 -1.06 -1.86 3.18
C PHE A 117 -0.60 -3.23 2.71
N SER A 118 0.60 -3.61 3.10
CA SER A 118 1.20 -4.88 2.74
C SER A 118 1.78 -5.57 3.97
N ILE A 119 1.79 -6.89 3.96
CA ILE A 119 2.45 -7.73 4.95
C ILE A 119 3.63 -8.44 4.34
N ASN A 120 4.71 -8.57 5.09
CA ASN A 120 5.94 -9.23 4.63
C ASN A 120 6.53 -10.06 5.77
N TYR A 121 7.54 -10.88 5.45
CA TYR A 121 8.36 -11.50 6.49
C TYR A 121 9.20 -10.47 7.21
N ARG A 122 9.12 -10.49 8.55
CA ARG A 122 9.92 -9.62 9.41
C ARG A 122 11.42 -9.94 9.36
N ILE A 123 11.78 -11.22 9.30
CA ILE A 123 13.18 -11.67 9.22
C ILE A 123 13.31 -12.71 8.10
N PRO A 124 13.49 -12.29 6.83
CA PRO A 124 13.65 -13.21 5.70
C PRO A 124 14.87 -14.14 5.81
N SER A 125 15.94 -13.68 6.48
CA SER A 125 17.20 -14.43 6.62
C SER A 125 17.07 -15.72 7.43
N ARG A 126 15.96 -15.94 8.15
CA ARG A 126 15.63 -17.23 8.79
C ARG A 126 15.58 -18.40 7.79
N PHE A 127 15.34 -18.10 6.51
CA PHE A 127 15.28 -19.08 5.43
C PHE A 127 16.64 -19.29 4.73
N GLY A 128 17.68 -18.60 5.19
CA GLY A 128 19.04 -18.63 4.66
C GLY A 128 19.65 -17.24 4.59
N GLU A 129 20.96 -17.15 4.80
CA GLU A 129 21.69 -15.88 4.89
C GLU A 129 21.51 -14.97 3.67
N SER A 130 21.47 -15.53 2.46
CA SER A 130 21.25 -14.80 1.21
C SER A 130 19.78 -14.52 0.86
N VAL A 131 18.84 -14.93 1.71
CA VAL A 131 17.40 -14.76 1.47
C VAL A 131 16.98 -13.35 1.87
N THR A 132 16.46 -12.61 0.90
CA THR A 132 15.94 -11.26 1.07
C THR A 132 14.41 -11.25 1.05
N GLN A 133 13.81 -10.09 1.33
CA GLN A 133 12.36 -9.94 1.28
C GLN A 133 11.81 -10.12 -0.14
N GLY A 134 10.74 -10.90 -0.25
CA GLY A 134 10.02 -11.16 -1.49
C GLY A 134 8.69 -10.43 -1.58
N ILE A 135 7.81 -11.00 -2.39
CA ILE A 135 6.41 -10.59 -2.54
C ILE A 135 5.67 -10.89 -1.25
N GLY A 136 5.06 -9.87 -0.66
CA GLY A 136 4.16 -9.97 0.48
C GLY A 136 2.70 -10.21 0.10
N GLY A 137 1.81 -10.02 1.07
CA GLY A 137 0.38 -9.85 0.81
C GLY A 137 0.03 -8.37 0.76
N THR A 138 -0.68 -7.91 -0.26
CA THR A 138 -1.11 -6.50 -0.36
C THR A 138 -2.62 -6.42 -0.32
N VAL A 139 -3.14 -5.52 0.51
CA VAL A 139 -4.56 -5.23 0.68
C VAL A 139 -4.83 -3.80 0.27
N ILE A 140 -5.85 -3.62 -0.56
CA ILE A 140 -6.37 -2.34 -1.00
C ILE A 140 -7.83 -2.27 -0.62
N VAL A 141 -8.21 -1.22 0.11
CA VAL A 141 -9.59 -0.93 0.45
C VAL A 141 -9.96 0.43 -0.13
N GLU A 142 -10.93 0.44 -1.05
CA GLU A 142 -11.45 1.61 -1.74
C GLU A 142 -12.80 2.01 -1.11
N PHE A 143 -12.91 3.27 -0.72
CA PHE A 143 -14.07 3.85 -0.04
C PHE A 143 -14.92 4.74 -0.95
N ASP A 144 -14.44 5.07 -2.15
CA ASP A 144 -15.12 5.94 -3.11
C ASP A 144 -15.34 5.25 -4.47
N GLY A 145 -15.58 6.05 -5.51
CA GLY A 145 -15.72 5.57 -6.89
C GLY A 145 -14.44 5.63 -7.72
N ASN A 146 -13.34 6.10 -7.14
CA ASN A 146 -12.07 6.21 -7.82
C ASN A 146 -11.29 4.91 -7.64
N ASP A 147 -10.55 4.50 -8.67
CA ASP A 147 -9.60 3.41 -8.49
C ASP A 147 -8.40 3.89 -7.65
N ALA A 148 -7.89 2.99 -6.81
CA ALA A 148 -6.66 3.22 -6.05
C ALA A 148 -5.46 3.43 -6.99
N GLN A 149 -4.41 4.07 -6.47
CA GLN A 149 -3.17 4.34 -7.24
C GLN A 149 -2.42 3.05 -7.60
N LEU A 150 -2.76 1.97 -6.91
CA LEU A 150 -2.29 0.63 -7.17
C LEU A 150 -3.51 -0.24 -7.45
N SER A 151 -3.47 -1.06 -8.51
CA SER A 151 -4.51 -2.04 -8.81
C SER A 151 -3.86 -3.42 -8.84
N VAL A 152 -4.30 -4.30 -7.94
CA VAL A 152 -3.75 -5.66 -7.78
C VAL A 152 -4.85 -6.67 -7.53
N GLY A 153 -4.68 -7.86 -8.09
CA GLY A 153 -5.65 -8.95 -7.92
C GLY A 153 -7.04 -8.61 -8.47
N ARG A 154 -8.02 -9.45 -8.14
CA ARG A 154 -9.42 -9.24 -8.53
C ARG A 154 -10.12 -8.35 -7.51
N THR A 155 -10.79 -7.30 -7.98
CA THR A 155 -11.64 -6.43 -7.17
C THR A 155 -12.87 -7.18 -6.67
N ARG A 156 -13.17 -7.04 -5.38
CA ARG A 156 -14.37 -7.57 -4.73
C ARG A 156 -15.23 -6.44 -4.19
N ASN A 157 -16.53 -6.46 -4.44
CA ASN A 157 -17.47 -5.51 -3.83
C ASN A 157 -17.86 -6.00 -2.43
N VAL A 158 -17.90 -5.08 -1.48
CA VAL A 158 -18.30 -5.32 -0.09
C VAL A 158 -19.51 -4.44 0.21
N VAL A 159 -20.56 -5.05 0.77
CA VAL A 159 -21.79 -4.37 1.19
C VAL A 159 -21.83 -4.37 2.71
N GLY A 160 -22.25 -3.25 3.29
CA GLY A 160 -22.37 -3.10 4.74
C GLY A 160 -21.14 -2.53 5.44
N PRO A 161 -21.25 -2.32 6.77
CA PRO A 161 -20.29 -1.56 7.55
C PRO A 161 -19.04 -2.35 7.97
N ASP A 162 -19.03 -3.67 7.74
CA ASP A 162 -17.98 -4.57 8.20
C ASP A 162 -17.23 -5.22 7.04
N LEU A 163 -15.91 -5.10 7.06
CA LEU A 163 -15.01 -5.84 6.17
C LEU A 163 -14.09 -6.73 7.00
N ILE A 164 -14.37 -8.03 6.99
CA ILE A 164 -13.58 -9.05 7.70
C ILE A 164 -12.79 -9.86 6.69
N MET A 165 -11.47 -9.91 6.89
CA MET A 165 -10.51 -10.53 5.99
C MET A 165 -9.59 -11.48 6.76
N VAL A 166 -10.00 -12.73 6.90
CA VAL A 166 -9.15 -13.81 7.44
C VAL A 166 -8.59 -14.60 6.26
N LYS A 167 -7.26 -14.59 6.08
CA LYS A 167 -6.61 -15.15 4.88
C LYS A 167 -5.42 -16.01 5.23
N ASN A 168 -5.38 -17.21 4.65
CA ASN A 168 -4.29 -18.15 4.81
C ASN A 168 -3.10 -17.73 3.95
N TYR A 169 -1.92 -17.62 4.56
CA TYR A 169 -0.65 -17.34 3.90
C TYR A 169 0.31 -18.49 4.11
N TYR A 170 1.07 -18.80 3.06
CA TYR A 170 2.05 -19.88 3.03
C TYR A 170 3.44 -19.32 2.69
N PRO A 171 4.51 -19.75 3.39
CA PRO A 171 5.88 -19.44 3.01
C PRO A 171 6.21 -19.92 1.60
N TRP A 172 6.77 -19.03 0.78
CA TRP A 172 7.28 -19.35 -0.55
C TRP A 172 8.69 -18.80 -0.79
N LEU A 173 9.67 -19.70 -0.84
CA LEU A 173 11.07 -19.35 -1.12
C LEU A 173 11.34 -19.43 -2.62
N SER A 174 11.58 -18.29 -3.26
CA SER A 174 11.88 -18.26 -4.69
C SER A 174 13.36 -18.02 -4.95
N GLU A 175 13.95 -18.80 -5.85
CA GLU A 175 15.26 -18.59 -6.43
C GLU A 175 15.13 -18.16 -7.90
N LYS A 176 15.80 -17.07 -8.24
CA LYS A 176 15.77 -16.45 -9.57
C LYS A 176 17.20 -16.21 -10.06
N PHE A 177 17.40 -16.35 -11.37
CA PHE A 177 18.70 -16.16 -12.03
C PHE A 177 18.65 -15.05 -13.08
N ILE A 178 17.51 -14.91 -13.77
CA ILE A 178 17.31 -13.92 -14.84
C ILE A 178 17.10 -12.54 -14.21
N GLY A 179 17.83 -11.54 -14.72
CA GLY A 179 17.84 -10.19 -14.15
C GLY A 179 18.69 -10.05 -12.89
N GLY A 180 19.54 -11.05 -12.61
CA GLY A 180 20.39 -11.11 -11.42
C GLY A 180 20.00 -12.27 -10.51
N TYR A 181 21.00 -12.86 -9.85
CA TYR A 181 20.77 -13.91 -8.87
C TYR A 181 20.07 -13.34 -7.64
N ALA A 182 18.96 -13.96 -7.24
CA ALA A 182 18.22 -13.56 -6.05
C ALA A 182 17.50 -14.74 -5.40
N ARG A 183 17.58 -14.81 -4.07
CA ARG A 183 16.71 -15.66 -3.24
C ARG A 183 15.79 -14.77 -2.42
N ARG A 184 14.49 -15.05 -2.45
CA ARG A 184 13.47 -14.22 -1.79
C ARG A 184 12.49 -15.04 -0.96
N ALA A 185 12.15 -14.54 0.22
CA ALA A 185 11.07 -15.05 1.06
C ALA A 185 9.77 -14.31 0.71
N ASN A 186 8.88 -15.01 0.00
CA ASN A 186 7.58 -14.51 -0.41
C ASN A 186 6.48 -15.12 0.47
N LEU A 187 5.32 -14.48 0.47
CA LEU A 187 4.08 -15.02 0.99
C LEU A 187 3.17 -15.38 -0.18
N SER A 188 2.65 -16.60 -0.18
CA SER A 188 1.66 -17.05 -1.15
C SER A 188 0.30 -17.21 -0.48
N SER A 189 -0.76 -16.81 -1.17
CA SER A 189 -2.15 -16.93 -0.70
C SER A 189 -3.08 -17.08 -1.88
N GLU A 190 -4.37 -17.18 -1.61
CA GLU A 190 -5.43 -17.13 -2.62
C GLU A 190 -5.24 -15.88 -3.50
N GLY A 191 -5.22 -16.07 -4.83
CA GLY A 191 -5.00 -14.97 -5.78
C GLY A 191 -3.59 -14.33 -5.70
N GLY A 192 -2.60 -15.05 -5.16
CA GLY A 192 -1.22 -14.56 -5.04
C GLY A 192 -0.99 -13.57 -3.90
N GLY A 193 -1.94 -13.44 -2.97
CA GLY A 193 -1.81 -12.54 -1.81
C GLY A 193 -2.24 -11.10 -2.06
N TYR A 194 -2.75 -10.79 -3.25
CA TYR A 194 -3.25 -9.47 -3.62
C TYR A 194 -4.77 -9.39 -3.48
N LEU A 195 -5.26 -8.47 -2.65
CA LEU A 195 -6.66 -8.33 -2.34
C LEU A 195 -7.11 -6.87 -2.55
N THR A 196 -8.09 -6.65 -3.42
CA THR A 196 -8.69 -5.33 -3.63
C THR A 196 -10.18 -5.39 -3.31
N PHE A 197 -10.65 -4.47 -2.47
CA PHE A 197 -12.02 -4.39 -2.00
C PHE A 197 -12.62 -3.00 -2.25
N LYS A 198 -13.77 -2.95 -2.93
CA LYS A 198 -14.64 -1.78 -3.01
C LYS A 198 -15.61 -1.84 -1.83
N ALA A 199 -15.33 -1.06 -0.79
CA ALA A 199 -15.99 -1.14 0.52
C ALA A 199 -16.44 0.25 1.00
N ARG A 200 -17.28 0.91 0.21
CA ARG A 200 -17.74 2.30 0.45
C ARG A 200 -18.46 2.50 1.79
N GLU A 201 -19.19 1.49 2.23
CA GLU A 201 -19.95 1.49 3.46
C GLU A 201 -19.14 1.05 4.67
N ALA A 202 -17.96 0.43 4.46
CA ALA A 202 -17.19 -0.14 5.55
C ALA A 202 -16.73 0.95 6.52
N ARG A 203 -16.92 0.68 7.81
CA ARG A 203 -16.48 1.49 8.95
C ARG A 203 -15.60 0.69 9.89
N ARG A 204 -15.69 -0.63 9.85
CA ARG A 204 -14.86 -1.55 10.63
C ARG A 204 -14.17 -2.50 9.68
N ILE A 205 -12.84 -2.47 9.70
CA ILE A 205 -11.99 -3.31 8.87
C ILE A 205 -11.18 -4.19 9.81
N TYR A 206 -11.31 -5.49 9.64
CA TYR A 206 -10.52 -6.49 10.34
C TYR A 206 -9.69 -7.29 9.34
N PHE A 207 -8.38 -7.35 9.55
CA PHE A 207 -7.47 -8.19 8.77
C PHE A 207 -6.71 -9.16 9.66
N GLU A 208 -6.70 -10.43 9.29
CA GLU A 208 -5.93 -11.47 9.94
C GLU A 208 -5.25 -12.34 8.87
N PRO A 209 -3.96 -12.12 8.60
CA PRO A 209 -3.15 -13.09 7.87
C PRO A 209 -2.82 -14.27 8.79
N VAL A 210 -3.36 -15.44 8.48
CA VAL A 210 -3.04 -16.69 9.16
C VAL A 210 -1.84 -17.33 8.47
N LEU A 211 -0.69 -17.32 9.12
CA LEU A 211 0.54 -17.89 8.56
C LEU A 211 0.65 -19.39 8.88
N HIS A 212 0.76 -20.21 7.84
CA HIS A 212 0.99 -21.66 7.94
C HIS A 212 2.47 -21.96 7.71
N SER A 213 3.28 -21.72 8.73
CA SER A 213 4.75 -21.85 8.68
C SER A 213 5.26 -23.27 8.40
N ASP A 214 4.41 -24.29 8.54
CA ASP A 214 4.71 -25.70 8.32
C ASP A 214 4.61 -26.14 6.86
N VAL A 215 3.94 -25.36 6.00
CA VAL A 215 3.79 -25.66 4.57
C VAL A 215 4.64 -24.68 3.75
N VAL A 216 5.93 -24.97 3.66
CA VAL A 216 6.92 -24.17 2.92
C VAL A 216 7.09 -24.68 1.49
N VAL A 217 6.82 -23.83 0.50
CA VAL A 217 7.09 -24.15 -0.91
C VAL A 217 8.40 -23.48 -1.34
N THR A 218 9.23 -24.19 -2.11
CA THR A 218 10.38 -23.58 -2.78
C THR A 218 10.13 -23.53 -4.29
N SER A 219 10.74 -22.57 -4.97
CA SER A 219 10.69 -22.51 -6.43
C SER A 219 12.02 -22.12 -7.03
N VAL A 220 12.36 -22.72 -8.17
CA VAL A 220 13.57 -22.42 -8.92
C VAL A 220 13.15 -21.95 -10.31
N SER A 221 13.54 -20.73 -10.67
CA SER A 221 13.28 -20.19 -12.00
C SER A 221 14.29 -20.74 -13.02
N PRO A 222 13.92 -20.82 -14.31
CA PRO A 222 14.86 -21.09 -15.38
C PRO A 222 16.09 -20.18 -15.33
N LYS A 223 17.26 -20.73 -15.69
CA LYS A 223 18.51 -19.95 -15.77
C LYS A 223 18.59 -19.11 -17.04
N LYS A 224 17.83 -19.48 -18.08
CA LYS A 224 17.76 -18.83 -19.38
C LYS A 224 16.32 -18.79 -19.86
N HIS A 225 15.99 -17.83 -20.70
CA HIS A 225 14.69 -17.80 -21.37
C HIS A 225 14.67 -18.86 -22.49
N ILE A 226 14.07 -20.00 -22.20
CA ILE A 226 13.84 -21.09 -23.15
C ILE A 226 12.34 -21.36 -23.18
N ILE A 227 11.74 -21.42 -24.37
CA ILE A 227 10.31 -21.70 -24.51
C ILE A 227 10.02 -23.08 -23.91
N GLY A 228 9.03 -23.14 -23.02
CA GLY A 228 8.64 -24.38 -22.33
C GLY A 228 9.46 -24.69 -21.06
N ASP A 229 10.51 -23.93 -20.76
CA ASP A 229 11.20 -24.00 -19.48
C ASP A 229 10.50 -23.07 -18.48
N PHE A 230 9.78 -23.66 -17.53
CA PHE A 230 8.97 -22.94 -16.55
C PHE A 230 9.57 -23.04 -15.15
N ILE A 231 9.09 -22.16 -14.26
CA ILE A 231 9.43 -22.21 -12.84
C ILE A 231 9.01 -23.58 -12.28
N GLN A 232 9.94 -24.24 -11.60
CA GLN A 232 9.68 -25.48 -10.88
C GLN A 232 9.31 -25.14 -9.44
N PHE A 233 8.17 -25.63 -8.97
CA PHE A 233 7.71 -25.52 -7.59
C PHE A 233 7.85 -26.87 -6.88
N TYR A 234 8.55 -26.89 -5.75
CA TYR A 234 8.77 -28.07 -4.91
C TYR A 234 7.94 -27.93 -3.64
N TYR A 235 7.07 -28.91 -3.40
CA TYR A 235 6.16 -28.91 -2.27
C TYR A 235 6.67 -29.82 -1.13
N PRO A 236 6.21 -29.61 0.12
CA PRO A 236 6.62 -30.43 1.27
C PRO A 236 6.34 -31.94 1.14
N ASP A 237 5.37 -32.33 0.32
CA ASP A 237 5.05 -33.75 0.07
C ASP A 237 5.99 -34.42 -0.94
N GLY A 238 7.02 -33.71 -1.42
CA GLY A 238 7.98 -34.19 -2.42
C GLY A 238 7.52 -34.05 -3.87
N THR A 239 6.30 -33.57 -4.11
CA THR A 239 5.83 -33.35 -5.49
C THR A 239 6.43 -32.08 -6.11
N VAL A 240 6.53 -32.08 -7.43
CA VAL A 240 7.07 -30.96 -8.22
C VAL A 240 6.07 -30.55 -9.29
N GLU A 241 5.85 -29.24 -9.46
CA GLU A 241 5.02 -28.68 -10.55
C GLU A 241 5.83 -27.72 -11.41
N SER A 242 5.68 -27.83 -12.73
CA SER A 242 6.26 -26.91 -13.71
C SER A 242 5.29 -26.75 -14.88
N ASN A 243 4.31 -25.87 -14.70
CA ASN A 243 3.12 -25.75 -15.56
C ASN A 243 2.88 -24.31 -16.06
N GLY A 244 3.92 -23.47 -16.05
CA GLY A 244 3.86 -22.08 -16.51
C GLY A 244 3.25 -21.09 -15.50
N GLN A 245 2.84 -21.55 -14.31
CA GLN A 245 2.40 -20.65 -13.25
C GLN A 245 3.55 -19.80 -12.70
N SER A 246 3.23 -18.56 -12.32
CA SER A 246 4.20 -17.63 -11.72
C SER A 246 4.22 -17.66 -10.19
N VAL A 247 3.27 -18.38 -9.57
CA VAL A 247 3.10 -18.52 -8.12
C VAL A 247 2.76 -19.97 -7.76
N PRO A 248 3.03 -20.43 -6.52
CA PRO A 248 2.66 -21.77 -6.07
C PRO A 248 1.15 -22.03 -6.10
N ASN A 249 0.77 -23.29 -6.25
CA ASN A 249 -0.63 -23.73 -6.24
C ASN A 249 -1.23 -23.64 -4.83
N PHE A 250 -2.05 -22.61 -4.61
CA PHE A 250 -2.73 -22.37 -3.32
C PHE A 250 -3.59 -23.56 -2.88
N THR A 251 -4.41 -24.12 -3.77
CA THR A 251 -5.31 -25.24 -3.46
C THR A 251 -4.53 -26.46 -3.00
N LYS A 252 -3.35 -26.69 -3.57
CA LYS A 252 -2.47 -27.79 -3.18
C LYS A 252 -1.89 -27.59 -1.78
N MET A 253 -1.33 -26.42 -1.48
CA MET A 253 -0.84 -26.08 -0.14
C MET A 253 -1.97 -26.18 0.91
N GLN A 254 -3.17 -25.73 0.56
CA GLN A 254 -4.36 -25.82 1.41
C GLN A 254 -4.74 -27.26 1.74
N LYS A 255 -4.71 -28.16 0.75
CA LYS A 255 -4.98 -29.60 0.97
C LYS A 255 -3.92 -30.24 1.87
N MET A 256 -2.65 -29.90 1.69
CA MET A 256 -1.55 -30.40 2.52
C MET A 256 -1.74 -30.00 3.99
N ARG A 257 -2.00 -28.72 4.24
CA ARG A 257 -2.31 -28.20 5.57
C ARG A 257 -3.46 -28.96 6.22
N LEU A 258 -4.60 -29.06 5.53
CA LEU A 258 -5.80 -29.75 6.05
C LEU A 258 -5.52 -31.23 6.36
N ALA A 259 -4.76 -31.92 5.50
CA ALA A 259 -4.40 -33.31 5.71
C ALA A 259 -3.43 -33.50 6.89
N ALA A 260 -2.56 -32.52 7.16
CA ALA A 260 -1.67 -32.53 8.32
C ALA A 260 -2.42 -32.24 9.63
N GLU A 261 -3.38 -31.30 9.61
CA GLU A 261 -4.24 -30.97 10.75
C GLU A 261 -5.15 -32.13 11.16
N ALA A 262 -5.71 -32.86 10.19
CA ALA A 262 -6.59 -34.01 10.47
C ALA A 262 -5.87 -35.22 11.10
N LYS A 263 -4.53 -35.23 11.11
CA LYS A 263 -3.71 -36.28 11.74
C LYS A 263 -3.28 -35.95 13.17
N LYS A 264 -3.57 -34.73 13.64
CA LYS A 264 -3.33 -34.29 15.02
C LYS A 264 -4.56 -34.56 15.88
#